data_AF-A0A449II74-F1
#
_entry.id   AF-A0A449II74-F1
#
_cell.length_a   1.000
_cell.length_b   1.000
_cell.length_c   1.000
_cell.angle_alpha   90.00
_cell.angle_beta   90.00
_cell.angle_gamma   90.00
#
_symmetry.space_group_name_H-M   'P 1'
#
loop_
_entity.id
_entity.type
_entity.pdbx_description
1 polymer ?
#
loop_
_entity_poly.entity_id
_entity_poly.type
_entity_poly.pdbx_seq_one_letter_code
_entity_poly.pdbx_strand_id
1 'polypeptide(L)' 'MNINATCSRQPWHKGKLVGEKTPLRLRDVWAIRVRFQIA' A
#
# COMPACT_ATOMS: atom_id res chain seq x y z
N MET A 1 -23.77 1.14 -29.06
CA MET A 1 -23.53 2.18 -28.03
C MET A 1 -22.36 1.71 -27.19
N ASN A 2 -21.20 2.24 -27.51
CA ASN A 2 -19.88 1.73 -27.24
C ASN A 2 -19.28 2.53 -26.09
N ILE A 3 -19.31 1.96 -24.89
CA ILE A 3 -18.75 2.57 -23.69
C ILE A 3 -17.22 2.45 -23.74
N ASN A 4 -16.55 3.56 -24.04
CA ASN A 4 -15.11 3.69 -23.89
C ASN A 4 -14.77 3.64 -22.39
N ALA A 5 -14.73 2.44 -21.81
CA ALA A 5 -14.35 2.25 -20.43
C ALA A 5 -12.83 2.43 -20.33
N THR A 6 -12.43 3.67 -20.05
CA THR A 6 -11.10 4.09 -19.58
C THR A 6 -10.45 2.97 -18.78
N CYS A 7 -9.24 2.55 -19.18
CA CYS A 7 -8.40 1.56 -18.51
C CYS A 7 -8.52 1.68 -16.98
N SER A 8 -9.43 0.91 -16.41
CA SER A 8 -9.75 0.95 -15.00
C SER A 8 -8.63 0.19 -14.32
N ARG A 9 -7.62 0.91 -13.82
CA ARG A 9 -6.69 0.35 -12.84
C ARG A 9 -7.56 -0.06 -11.67
N GLN A 10 -7.97 -1.32 -11.66
CA GLN A 10 -8.71 -1.85 -10.54
C GLN A 10 -7.86 -1.59 -9.29
N PRO A 11 -8.42 -1.01 -8.23
CA PRO A 11 -7.68 -0.83 -6.99
C PRO A 11 -7.15 -2.19 -6.59
N TRP A 12 -5.83 -2.32 -6.39
CA TRP A 12 -5.17 -3.58 -6.01
C TRP A 12 -5.80 -4.24 -4.76
N HIS A 13 -6.53 -3.43 -3.98
CA HIS A 13 -7.21 -3.77 -2.74
C HIS A 13 -8.75 -3.75 -2.88
N LYS A 14 -9.34 -3.94 -4.06
CA LYS A 14 -10.80 -4.03 -4.19
C LYS A 14 -11.28 -5.42 -3.75
N GLY A 15 -11.99 -5.48 -2.61
CA GLY A 15 -12.68 -6.70 -2.15
C GLY A 15 -11.85 -7.70 -1.33
N LYS A 16 -10.62 -7.35 -0.93
CA LYS A 16 -9.84 -8.15 0.02
C LYS A 16 -9.96 -7.51 1.39
N LEU A 17 -10.61 -8.19 2.34
CA LEU A 17 -10.41 -7.93 3.77
C LEU A 17 -8.96 -8.34 4.07
N VAL A 18 -8.02 -7.44 3.79
CA VAL A 18 -6.65 -7.56 4.26
C VAL A 18 -6.77 -7.49 5.77
N GLY A 19 -6.50 -8.60 6.45
CA GLY A 19 -6.44 -8.62 7.92
C GLY A 19 -5.56 -7.49 8.42
N GLU A 20 -5.74 -7.09 9.68
CA GLU A 20 -4.95 -6.01 10.28
C GLU A 20 -3.47 -6.23 9.96
N LYS A 21 -2.88 -5.24 9.26
CA LYS A 21 -1.47 -5.30 8.90
C LYS A 21 -0.70 -5.45 10.20
N THR A 22 0.10 -6.51 10.33
CA THR A 22 0.86 -6.75 11.55
C THR A 22 1.65 -5.50 11.92
N PRO A 23 1.55 -5.00 13.17
CA PRO A 23 2.34 -3.85 13.58
C PRO A 23 3.82 -4.14 13.32
N LEU A 24 4.51 -3.15 12.74
CA LEU A 24 5.94 -3.25 12.50
C LEU A 24 6.66 -3.45 13.83
N ARG A 25 7.71 -4.28 13.84
CA ARG A 25 8.56 -4.36 15.03
C ARG A 25 9.22 -3.00 15.23
N LEU A 26 9.45 -2.61 16.48
CA LEU A 26 10.07 -1.31 16.81
C LEU A 26 11.41 -1.10 16.08
N ARG A 27 12.16 -2.18 15.85
CA ARG A 27 13.42 -2.19 15.08
C ARG A 27 13.22 -1.76 13.63
N ASP A 28 12.14 -2.21 12.99
CA ASP A 28 11.82 -1.89 11.61
C ASP A 28 11.42 -0.42 11.48
N VAL A 29 10.66 0.10 12.46
CA VAL A 29 10.31 1.52 12.52
C VAL A 29 11.56 2.39 12.65
N TRP A 30 12.50 2.02 13.53
CA TRP A 30 13.76 2.74 13.67
C TRP A 30 14.58 2.72 12.36
N ALA A 31 14.68 1.57 11.71
CA ALA A 31 15.37 1.44 10.43
C ALA A 31 14.75 2.32 9.33
N ILE A 32 13.42 2.40 9.26
CA ILE A 32 12.70 3.28 8.32
C ILE A 32 13.04 4.74 8.61
N ARG A 33 13.00 5.17 9.87
CA ARG A 33 13.32 6.56 10.27
C ARG A 33 14.72 6.96 9.85
N VAL A 34 15.70 6.11 10.11
CA VAL A 34 17.11 6.37 9.73
C VAL A 34 17.25 6.51 8.21
N ARG A 35 16.63 5.61 7.44
CA ARG A 35 16.67 5.68 5.97
C ARG A 35 15.98 6.93 5.42
N PHE A 36 14.88 7.36 6.02
CA PHE A 36 14.17 8.56 5.60
C PHE A 36 14.92 9.85 5.96
N GLN A 37 15.76 9.82 7.00
CA GLN A 37 16.57 10.97 7.41
C GLN A 37 17.76 11.25 6.49
N ILE A 38 18.21 10.25 5.73
CA ILE A 38 19.40 10.33 4.85
C ILE A 38 19.01 10.75 3.41
N ALA A 39 17.71 10.71 3.07
CA ALA A 39 17.20 11.13 1.77
C ALA A 39 17.05 12.66 1.65
#